data_AF-A0A9C9KPJ6-F1
#
_entry.id   AF-A0A9C9KPJ6-F1
#
_cell.length_a   1.000
_cell.length_b   1.000
_cell.length_c   1.000
_cell.angle_alpha   90.00
_cell.angle_beta   90.00
_cell.angle_gamma   90.00
#
_symmetry.space_group_name_H-M   'P 1'
#
loop_
_entity.id
_entity.type
_entity.pdbx_description
1 polymer ?
#
loop_
_entity_poly.entity_id
_entity_poly.type
_entity_poly.pdbx_seq_one_letter_code
_entity_poly.pdbx_strand_id
1 'polypeptide(L)'
;EQFDLSVYQTAYQFDVRPLVLTTLLTYLELEGVITATAPFYSAYKLQFLSSPDSIVARFNPQRAAFLQQLFATGRRGRIWVTITPEEASAQLGENRQRISKALNYLEEQGLIKLQVAGARQGYRLHAADRDSKALSEKMILLFQQRESRDIERLRQVCDWIETTGCYQQALLRYFGEELERPCGRCSACNVAEQGLFKPLQLPHRQSEKTDPAIIFAIVKTIRGENHQALIQSRQLARFLCGINSPQASRARLGRHPLFAALADSPFATVLDICNKPIENT
;
A
#
# COMPACT_ATOMS: atom_id res chain seq x y z
N GLU A 1 -11.85 -10.39 20.34
CA GLU A 1 -10.98 -9.25 20.72
C GLU A 1 -11.19 -8.09 19.74
N GLN A 2 -10.99 -6.83 20.14
CA GLN A 2 -11.07 -5.68 19.23
C GLN A 2 -9.70 -5.03 19.10
N PHE A 3 -9.34 -4.65 17.89
CA PHE A 3 -8.10 -3.96 17.61
C PHE A 3 -8.29 -3.00 16.43
N ASP A 4 -7.32 -2.14 16.21
CA ASP A 4 -7.36 -1.20 15.10
C ASP A 4 -5.95 -0.95 14.58
N LEU A 5 -5.85 -0.51 13.32
CA LEU A 5 -4.58 -0.23 12.68
C LEU A 5 -4.65 0.98 11.77
N SER A 6 -3.51 1.65 11.60
CA SER A 6 -3.33 2.61 10.52
C SER A 6 -2.77 1.86 9.31
N VAL A 7 -3.56 1.74 8.25
CA VAL A 7 -3.14 1.04 7.01
C VAL A 7 -1.82 1.60 6.49
N TYR A 8 -1.65 2.92 6.56
CA TYR A 8 -0.39 3.56 6.20
C TYR A 8 0.77 3.08 7.09
N GLN A 9 0.67 3.19 8.42
CA GLN A 9 1.79 2.83 9.29
C GLN A 9 2.14 1.34 9.19
N THR A 10 1.14 0.47 9.17
CA THR A 10 1.30 -0.98 9.02
C THR A 10 1.92 -1.34 7.67
N ALA A 11 1.51 -0.69 6.59
CA ALA A 11 2.10 -0.85 5.26
C ALA A 11 3.61 -0.55 5.26
N TYR A 12 4.04 0.52 5.93
CA TYR A 12 5.46 0.83 6.08
C TYR A 12 6.20 -0.15 6.98
N GLN A 13 5.59 -0.58 8.08
CA GLN A 13 6.21 -1.52 9.01
C GLN A 13 6.53 -2.85 8.33
N PHE A 14 5.62 -3.38 7.51
CA PHE A 14 5.78 -4.67 6.85
C PHE A 14 6.22 -4.59 5.38
N ASP A 15 6.63 -3.41 4.93
CA ASP A 15 7.06 -3.12 3.55
C ASP A 15 6.08 -3.56 2.44
N VAL A 16 4.78 -3.44 2.70
CA VAL A 16 3.71 -3.75 1.74
C VAL A 16 3.02 -2.47 1.29
N ARG A 17 2.66 -2.36 0.02
CA ARG A 17 1.91 -1.18 -0.45
C ARG A 17 0.55 -1.12 0.25
N PRO A 18 0.00 0.08 0.58
CA PRO A 18 -1.27 0.21 1.29
C PRO A 18 -2.42 -0.60 0.67
N LEU A 19 -2.55 -0.59 -0.66
CA LEU A 19 -3.59 -1.35 -1.38
C LEU A 19 -3.43 -2.88 -1.22
N VAL A 20 -2.19 -3.38 -1.12
CA VAL A 20 -1.91 -4.80 -0.88
C VAL A 20 -2.34 -5.17 0.54
N LEU A 21 -2.04 -4.31 1.53
CA LEU A 21 -2.49 -4.51 2.90
C LEU A 21 -4.03 -4.50 3.02
N THR A 22 -4.70 -3.56 2.35
CA THR A 22 -6.18 -3.54 2.31
C THR A 22 -6.75 -4.81 1.69
N THR A 23 -6.13 -5.32 0.61
CA THR A 23 -6.52 -6.60 0.00
C THR A 23 -6.35 -7.75 1.00
N LEU A 24 -5.22 -7.81 1.70
CA LEU A 24 -4.97 -8.84 2.73
C LEU A 24 -6.03 -8.80 3.83
N LEU A 25 -6.35 -7.61 4.35
CA LEU A 25 -7.37 -7.45 5.38
C LEU A 25 -8.76 -7.89 4.88
N THR A 26 -9.07 -7.64 3.61
CA THR A 26 -10.31 -8.12 2.98
C THR A 26 -10.33 -9.65 2.88
N TYR A 27 -9.23 -10.29 2.48
CA TYR A 27 -9.15 -11.75 2.46
C TYR A 27 -9.29 -12.36 3.86
N LEU A 28 -8.67 -11.76 4.87
CA LEU A 28 -8.83 -12.18 6.26
C LEU A 28 -10.30 -12.06 6.72
N GLU A 29 -11.02 -11.04 6.27
CA GLU A 29 -12.45 -10.88 6.55
C GLU A 29 -13.33 -11.92 5.82
N LEU A 30 -13.03 -12.23 4.56
CA LEU A 30 -13.71 -13.30 3.81
C LEU A 30 -13.48 -14.69 4.42
N GLU A 31 -12.30 -14.93 5.00
CA GLU A 31 -11.99 -16.13 5.78
C GLU A 31 -12.59 -16.10 7.20
N GLY A 32 -13.38 -15.07 7.51
CA GLY A 32 -14.01 -14.87 8.81
C GLY A 32 -13.02 -14.71 9.97
N VAL A 33 -11.77 -14.33 9.70
CA VAL A 33 -10.73 -14.11 10.74
C VAL A 33 -11.00 -12.82 11.48
N ILE A 34 -11.34 -11.78 10.72
CA ILE A 34 -11.63 -10.45 11.23
C ILE A 34 -12.96 -9.96 10.67
N THR A 35 -13.55 -8.96 11.30
CA THR A 35 -14.63 -8.16 10.70
C THR A 35 -14.30 -6.69 10.87
N ALA A 36 -14.39 -5.95 9.78
CA ALA A 36 -14.18 -4.51 9.79
C ALA A 36 -15.25 -3.83 10.66
N THR A 37 -14.82 -2.88 11.50
CA THR A 37 -15.71 -1.99 12.24
C THR A 37 -15.64 -0.58 11.65
N ALA A 38 -16.32 0.39 12.26
CA ALA A 38 -16.27 1.77 11.79
C ALA A 38 -14.83 2.32 11.82
N PRO A 39 -14.37 3.03 10.76
CA PRO A 39 -13.14 3.80 10.82
C PRO A 39 -13.27 4.94 11.83
N PHE A 40 -12.16 5.36 12.40
CA PHE A 40 -12.10 6.51 13.29
C PHE A 40 -10.78 7.25 13.17
N TYR A 41 -10.76 8.47 13.70
CA TYR A 41 -9.54 9.28 13.81
C TYR A 41 -8.98 9.17 15.23
N SER A 42 -7.67 8.92 15.33
CA SER A 42 -7.00 8.77 16.62
C SER A 42 -6.54 10.09 17.21
N ALA A 43 -6.52 11.18 16.44
CA ALA A 43 -6.04 12.46 16.90
C ALA A 43 -6.87 13.63 16.36
N TYR A 44 -6.91 14.70 17.15
CA TYR A 44 -7.40 16.00 16.75
C TYR A 44 -6.25 17.00 16.79
N LYS A 45 -6.06 17.75 15.71
CA LYS A 45 -5.20 18.92 15.66
C LYS A 45 -6.09 20.12 15.87
N LEU A 46 -5.82 20.90 16.90
CA LEU A 46 -6.51 22.16 17.14
C LEU A 46 -5.58 23.36 16.98
N GLN A 47 -6.11 24.43 16.41
CA GLN A 47 -5.47 25.74 16.38
C GLN A 47 -6.33 26.68 17.22
N PHE A 48 -5.72 27.28 18.23
CA PHE A 48 -6.40 28.29 19.05
C PHE A 48 -6.62 29.57 18.24
N LEU A 49 -7.85 30.11 18.26
CA LEU A 49 -8.17 31.39 17.61
C LEU A 49 -8.01 32.59 18.55
N SER A 50 -7.96 32.34 19.85
CA SER A 50 -7.59 33.29 20.90
C SER A 50 -6.71 32.58 21.94
N SER A 51 -6.16 33.29 22.93
CA SER A 51 -5.29 32.64 23.92
C SER A 51 -6.03 31.51 24.68
N PRO A 52 -5.37 30.39 25.02
CA PRO A 52 -6.02 29.30 25.76
C PRO A 52 -6.68 29.78 27.07
N ASP A 53 -6.05 30.71 27.78
CA ASP A 53 -6.60 31.27 29.02
C ASP A 53 -7.90 32.06 28.77
N SER A 54 -7.96 32.82 27.67
CA SER A 54 -9.19 33.54 27.28
C SER A 54 -10.34 32.60 26.92
N ILE A 55 -10.03 31.43 26.36
CA ILE A 55 -11.02 30.41 26.03
C ILE A 55 -11.58 29.79 27.30
N VAL A 56 -10.68 29.39 28.20
CA VAL A 56 -11.02 28.76 29.49
C VAL A 56 -11.87 29.70 30.35
N ALA A 57 -11.55 31.00 30.38
CA ALA A 57 -12.27 32.01 31.16
C ALA A 57 -13.75 32.19 30.75
N ARG A 58 -14.16 31.72 29.57
CA ARG A 58 -15.57 31.77 29.12
C ARG A 58 -16.46 30.70 29.76
N PHE A 59 -15.87 29.76 30.50
CA PHE A 59 -16.57 28.61 31.06
C PHE A 59 -16.63 28.66 32.59
N ASN A 60 -17.59 27.94 33.17
CA ASN A 60 -17.68 27.78 34.62
C ASN A 60 -16.40 27.09 35.19
N PRO A 61 -16.11 27.23 36.50
CA PRO A 61 -14.85 26.76 37.08
C PRO A 61 -14.54 25.28 36.82
N GLN A 62 -15.56 24.41 36.85
CA GLN A 62 -15.39 22.98 36.60
C GLN A 62 -15.01 22.68 35.14
N ARG A 63 -15.70 23.31 34.18
CA ARG A 63 -15.38 23.15 32.75
C ARG A 63 -14.04 23.79 32.40
N ALA A 64 -13.73 24.94 33.00
CA ALA A 64 -12.47 25.63 32.84
C ALA A 64 -11.28 24.73 33.27
N ALA A 65 -11.35 24.12 34.45
CA ALA A 65 -10.33 23.20 34.94
C ALA A 65 -10.15 22.00 33.99
N PHE A 66 -11.24 21.38 33.54
CA PHE A 66 -11.19 20.29 32.56
C PHE A 66 -10.51 20.70 31.24
N LEU A 67 -10.85 21.87 30.69
CA LEU A 67 -10.27 22.35 29.44
C LEU A 67 -8.77 22.67 29.58
N GLN A 68 -8.34 23.25 30.70
CA GLN A 68 -6.92 23.49 30.97
C GLN A 68 -6.13 22.18 30.99
N GLN A 69 -6.64 21.17 31.71
CA GLN A 69 -6.01 19.86 31.76
C GLN A 69 -6.00 19.18 30.38
N LEU A 70 -7.12 19.25 29.64
CA LEU A 70 -7.20 18.71 28.29
C LEU A 70 -6.19 19.36 27.34
N PHE A 71 -6.08 20.68 27.33
CA PHE A 71 -5.09 21.39 26.51
C PHE A 71 -3.65 21.05 26.90
N ALA A 72 -3.39 20.75 28.17
CA ALA A 72 -2.09 20.32 28.66
C ALA A 72 -1.68 18.92 28.17
N THR A 73 -2.65 18.03 27.89
CA THR A 73 -2.36 16.71 27.29
C THR A 73 -1.86 16.81 25.83
N GLY A 74 -2.09 17.95 25.18
CA GLY A 74 -1.80 18.13 23.76
C GLY A 74 -0.32 18.38 23.45
N ARG A 75 0.21 17.69 22.44
CA ARG A 75 1.56 17.93 21.92
C ARG A 75 1.58 19.22 21.09
N ARG A 76 2.32 20.22 21.54
CA ARG A 76 2.37 21.55 20.91
C ARG A 76 3.31 21.57 19.71
N GLY A 77 2.79 21.90 18.54
CA GLY A 77 3.55 22.34 17.37
C GLY A 77 3.56 23.86 17.23
N ARG A 78 4.12 24.38 16.12
CA ARG A 78 4.24 25.82 15.86
C ARG A 78 2.89 26.54 15.72
N ILE A 79 1.89 25.86 15.16
CA ILE A 79 0.54 26.41 14.90
C ILE A 79 -0.55 25.51 15.51
N TRP A 80 -0.36 24.20 15.41
CA TRP A 80 -1.34 23.20 15.82
C TRP A 80 -0.91 22.53 17.13
N VAL A 81 -1.87 22.29 18.02
CA VAL A 81 -1.73 21.39 19.17
C VAL A 81 -2.44 20.08 18.84
N THR A 82 -1.73 18.96 18.95
CA THR A 82 -2.29 17.64 18.66
C THR A 82 -2.72 16.95 19.94
N ILE A 83 -4.00 16.63 20.07
CA ILE A 83 -4.57 15.88 21.18
C ILE A 83 -4.97 14.49 20.67
N THR A 84 -4.49 13.45 21.35
CA THR A 84 -4.94 12.07 21.17
C THR A 84 -6.02 11.79 22.20
N PRO A 85 -7.31 11.60 21.83
CA PRO A 85 -8.38 11.37 22.81
C PRO A 85 -8.14 10.18 23.73
N GLU A 86 -7.44 9.14 23.25
CA GLU A 86 -7.08 7.96 24.05
C GLU A 86 -6.07 8.32 25.15
N GLU A 87 -4.96 9.00 24.80
CA GLU A 87 -3.95 9.44 25.76
C GLU A 87 -4.54 10.44 26.76
N ALA A 88 -5.36 11.39 26.28
CA ALA A 88 -6.04 12.36 27.13
C ALA A 88 -7.08 11.69 28.04
N SER A 89 -7.80 10.68 27.57
CA SER A 89 -8.73 9.90 28.39
C SER A 89 -8.01 9.19 29.53
N ALA A 90 -6.89 8.52 29.23
CA ALA A 90 -6.08 7.82 30.23
C ALA A 90 -5.45 8.77 31.27
N GLN A 91 -4.97 9.95 30.84
CA GLN A 91 -4.37 10.94 31.73
C GLN A 91 -5.38 11.65 32.63
N LEU A 92 -6.57 11.93 32.10
CA LEU A 92 -7.59 12.72 32.80
C LEU A 92 -8.59 11.84 33.57
N GLY A 93 -8.63 10.52 33.31
CA GLY A 93 -9.66 9.62 33.83
C GLY A 93 -11.05 9.91 33.25
N GLU A 94 -11.10 10.54 32.06
CA GLU A 94 -12.34 11.03 31.44
C GLU A 94 -12.74 10.19 30.23
N ASN A 95 -14.03 10.12 29.91
CA ASN A 95 -14.49 9.35 28.76
C ASN A 95 -14.04 9.99 27.43
N ARG A 96 -13.52 9.18 26.49
CA ARG A 96 -13.13 9.61 25.13
C ARG A 96 -14.21 10.43 24.40
N GLN A 97 -15.48 10.05 24.54
CA GLN A 97 -16.61 10.77 23.94
C GLN A 97 -16.77 12.17 24.55
N ARG A 98 -16.53 12.34 25.86
CA ARG A 98 -16.57 13.65 26.51
C ARG A 98 -15.48 14.58 25.97
N ILE A 99 -14.27 14.07 25.80
CA ILE A 99 -13.15 14.81 25.20
C ILE A 99 -13.50 15.24 23.77
N SER A 100 -13.97 14.30 22.95
CA SER A 100 -14.33 14.59 21.55
C SER A 100 -15.47 15.61 21.45
N LYS A 101 -16.50 15.50 22.30
CA LYS A 101 -17.60 16.47 22.38
C LYS A 101 -17.11 17.86 22.80
N ALA A 102 -16.21 17.94 23.77
CA ALA A 102 -15.66 19.22 24.21
C ALA A 102 -14.87 19.92 23.11
N LEU A 103 -14.04 19.18 22.35
CA LEU A 103 -13.29 19.73 21.23
C LEU A 103 -14.21 20.21 20.10
N ASN A 104 -15.20 19.42 19.71
CA ASN A 104 -16.19 19.83 18.71
C ASN A 104 -16.98 21.07 19.17
N TYR A 105 -17.39 21.10 20.44
CA TYR A 105 -18.11 22.26 21.00
C TYR A 105 -17.26 23.54 20.92
N LEU A 106 -15.96 23.48 21.25
CA LEU A 106 -15.08 24.64 21.14
C LEU A 106 -14.94 25.14 19.69
N GLU A 107 -14.94 24.22 18.72
CA GLU A 107 -14.94 24.57 17.30
C GLU A 107 -16.27 25.21 16.87
N GLU A 108 -17.42 24.65 17.29
CA GLU A 108 -18.75 25.21 17.03
C GLU A 108 -18.90 26.63 17.60
N GLN A 109 -18.27 26.92 18.74
CA GLN A 109 -18.22 28.26 19.33
C GLN A 109 -17.22 29.20 18.65
N GLY A 110 -16.50 28.74 17.62
CA GLY A 110 -15.49 29.53 16.91
C GLY A 110 -14.28 29.91 17.77
N LEU A 111 -13.96 29.11 18.80
CA LEU A 111 -12.85 29.34 19.71
C LEU A 111 -11.56 28.67 19.24
N ILE A 112 -11.71 27.56 18.51
CA ILE A 112 -10.61 26.81 17.91
C ILE A 112 -10.98 26.43 16.48
N LYS A 113 -9.98 26.16 15.65
CA LYS A 113 -10.15 25.35 14.43
C LYS A 113 -9.73 23.92 14.74
N LEU A 114 -10.51 22.94 14.30
CA LEU A 114 -10.21 21.53 14.47
C LEU A 114 -9.87 20.89 13.13
N GLN A 115 -8.93 19.94 13.15
CA GLN A 115 -8.67 19.02 12.05
C GLN A 115 -8.51 17.62 12.60
N VAL A 116 -9.18 16.65 11.99
CA VAL A 116 -8.99 15.24 12.32
C VAL A 116 -7.70 14.70 11.72
N ALA A 117 -7.02 13.83 12.44
CA ALA A 117 -5.78 13.21 12.01
C ALA A 117 -5.67 11.76 12.53
N GLY A 118 -4.77 10.99 11.91
CA GLY A 118 -4.55 9.60 12.29
C GLY A 118 -5.75 8.73 11.98
N ALA A 119 -6.15 8.66 10.70
CA ALA A 119 -7.18 7.73 10.26
C ALA A 119 -6.76 6.29 10.58
N ARG A 120 -7.64 5.56 11.25
CA ARG A 120 -7.46 4.17 11.68
C ARG A 120 -8.71 3.37 11.36
N GLN A 121 -8.48 2.13 10.99
CA GLN A 121 -9.53 1.17 10.68
C GLN A 121 -9.62 0.19 11.84
N GLY A 122 -10.80 0.11 12.46
CA GLY A 122 -11.07 -0.86 13.52
C GLY A 122 -11.47 -2.22 12.96
N TYR A 123 -11.17 -3.26 13.72
CA TYR A 123 -11.48 -4.65 13.43
C TYR A 123 -11.87 -5.40 14.71
N ARG A 124 -12.76 -6.38 14.55
CA ARG A 124 -13.01 -7.41 15.55
C ARG A 124 -12.28 -8.68 15.12
N LEU A 125 -11.42 -9.20 15.97
CA LEU A 125 -10.81 -10.52 15.80
C LEU A 125 -11.77 -11.58 16.32
N HIS A 126 -12.08 -12.56 15.47
CA HIS A 126 -12.89 -13.71 15.84
C HIS A 126 -12.00 -14.77 16.49
N ALA A 127 -12.33 -15.11 17.74
CA ALA A 127 -11.66 -16.20 18.43
C ALA A 127 -12.05 -17.52 17.77
N ALA A 128 -11.12 -18.13 17.05
CA ALA A 128 -11.15 -19.56 16.81
C ALA A 128 -9.71 -20.04 16.84
N ASP A 129 -9.55 -21.25 17.36
CA ASP A 129 -8.37 -22.09 17.29
C ASP A 129 -7.88 -22.15 15.84
N ARG A 130 -7.01 -21.22 15.47
CA ARG A 130 -6.60 -21.00 14.07
C ARG A 130 -5.11 -21.18 13.99
N ASP A 131 -4.73 -22.15 13.17
CA ASP A 131 -3.36 -22.31 12.73
C ASP A 131 -2.95 -21.07 11.92
N SER A 132 -2.23 -20.15 12.58
CA SER A 132 -1.71 -18.93 11.99
C SER A 132 -0.76 -19.21 10.83
N LYS A 133 -0.08 -20.37 10.85
CA LYS A 133 0.80 -20.81 9.78
C LYS A 133 -0.01 -21.20 8.55
N ALA A 134 -1.02 -22.06 8.70
CA ALA A 134 -1.91 -22.45 7.60
C ALA A 134 -2.61 -21.24 6.97
N LEU A 135 -3.08 -20.29 7.80
CA LEU A 135 -3.68 -19.05 7.31
C LEU A 135 -2.67 -18.21 6.50
N SER A 136 -1.44 -18.07 7.01
CA SER A 136 -0.39 -17.33 6.32
C SER A 136 -0.02 -17.96 4.99
N GLU A 137 0.13 -19.29 4.94
CA GLU A 137 0.39 -20.06 3.72
C GLU A 137 -0.72 -19.86 2.68
N LYS A 138 -1.99 -19.90 3.11
CA LYS A 138 -3.14 -19.60 2.25
C LYS A 138 -3.10 -18.17 1.71
N MET A 139 -2.80 -17.18 2.55
CA MET A 139 -2.70 -15.79 2.09
C MET A 139 -1.56 -15.61 1.08
N ILE A 140 -0.41 -16.22 1.32
CA ILE A 140 0.73 -16.22 0.39
C ILE A 140 0.31 -16.81 -0.97
N LEU A 141 -0.35 -17.97 -0.97
CA LEU A 141 -0.81 -18.62 -2.19
C LEU A 141 -1.77 -17.72 -2.99
N LEU A 142 -2.74 -17.07 -2.33
CA LEU A 142 -3.67 -16.15 -3.00
C LEU A 142 -2.96 -14.98 -3.68
N PHE A 143 -1.92 -14.42 -3.05
CA PHE A 143 -1.13 -13.34 -3.66
C PHE A 143 -0.24 -13.82 -4.81
N GLN A 144 0.35 -15.02 -4.71
CA GLN A 144 1.12 -15.62 -5.80
C GLN A 144 0.26 -15.94 -7.03
N GLN A 145 -0.95 -16.48 -6.80
CA GLN A 145 -1.92 -16.73 -7.86
C GLN A 145 -2.41 -15.42 -8.51
N ARG A 146 -2.59 -14.36 -7.72
CA ARG A 146 -2.91 -13.03 -8.26
C ARG A 146 -1.77 -12.48 -9.12
N GLU A 147 -0.53 -12.52 -8.64
CA GLU A 147 0.66 -12.12 -9.40
C GLU A 147 0.74 -12.86 -10.74
N SER A 148 0.57 -14.18 -10.72
CA SER A 148 0.61 -15.01 -11.92
C SER A 148 -0.51 -14.69 -12.90
N ARG A 149 -1.75 -14.49 -12.41
CA ARG A 149 -2.90 -14.11 -13.25
C ARG A 149 -2.72 -12.73 -13.86
N ASP A 150 -2.21 -11.76 -13.10
CA ASP A 150 -2.01 -10.40 -13.61
C ASP A 150 -0.93 -10.38 -14.70
N ILE A 151 0.15 -11.16 -14.56
CA ILE A 151 1.17 -11.35 -15.61
C ILE A 151 0.57 -12.03 -16.85
N GLU A 152 -0.21 -13.09 -16.67
CA GLU A 152 -0.83 -13.81 -17.78
C GLU A 152 -1.85 -12.94 -18.52
N ARG A 153 -2.62 -12.10 -17.82
CA ARG A 153 -3.52 -11.12 -18.46
C ARG A 153 -2.77 -10.09 -19.30
N LEU A 154 -1.58 -9.65 -18.87
CA LEU A 154 -0.72 -8.78 -19.69
C LEU A 154 -0.23 -9.52 -20.95
N ARG A 155 0.14 -10.79 -20.83
CA ARG A 155 0.52 -11.63 -21.97
C ARG A 155 -0.63 -11.77 -22.97
N GLN A 156 -1.85 -12.01 -22.50
CA GLN A 156 -3.04 -12.07 -23.36
C GLN A 156 -3.26 -10.78 -24.18
N VAL A 157 -2.92 -9.61 -23.63
CA VAL A 157 -2.97 -8.35 -24.38
C VAL A 157 -1.89 -8.31 -25.47
N CYS A 158 -0.68 -8.78 -25.18
CA CYS A 158 0.38 -8.91 -26.19
C CYS A 158 -0.06 -9.86 -27.31
N ASP A 159 -0.53 -11.06 -26.97
CA ASP A 159 -0.99 -12.07 -27.92
C ASP A 159 -2.15 -11.54 -28.78
N TRP A 160 -3.06 -10.76 -28.19
CA TRP A 160 -4.16 -10.11 -28.91
C TRP A 160 -3.65 -9.12 -29.97
N ILE A 161 -2.64 -8.32 -29.66
CA ILE A 161 -2.05 -7.35 -30.59
C ILE A 161 -1.35 -8.05 -31.77
N GLU A 162 -0.67 -9.17 -31.49
CA GLU A 162 0.07 -9.95 -32.48
C GLU A 162 -0.81 -10.93 -33.27
N THR A 163 -2.11 -11.00 -32.96
CA THR A 163 -3.06 -11.88 -33.64
C THR A 163 -3.18 -11.53 -35.12
N THR A 164 -3.22 -12.56 -35.96
CA THR A 164 -3.31 -12.45 -37.43
C THR A 164 -4.73 -12.26 -37.97
N GLY A 165 -5.74 -12.53 -37.14
CA GLY A 165 -7.16 -12.46 -37.49
C GLY A 165 -7.85 -11.15 -37.06
N CYS A 166 -9.18 -11.14 -37.15
CA CYS A 166 -9.99 -9.98 -36.78
C CYS A 166 -9.86 -9.64 -35.28
N TYR A 167 -9.25 -8.50 -34.96
CA TYR A 167 -9.10 -8.03 -33.58
C TYR A 167 -10.42 -7.99 -32.78
N GLN A 168 -11.53 -7.60 -33.41
CA GLN A 168 -12.83 -7.56 -32.74
C GLN A 168 -13.35 -8.97 -32.41
N GLN A 169 -13.11 -9.98 -33.24
CA GLN A 169 -13.50 -11.36 -32.93
C GLN A 169 -12.69 -11.90 -31.75
N ALA A 170 -11.38 -11.65 -31.74
CA ALA A 170 -10.51 -12.05 -30.62
C ALA A 170 -10.90 -11.36 -29.31
N LEU A 171 -11.22 -10.06 -29.36
CA LEU A 171 -11.63 -9.27 -28.20
C LEU A 171 -12.98 -9.74 -27.64
N LEU A 172 -13.97 -9.98 -28.51
CA LEU A 172 -15.28 -10.49 -28.07
C LEU A 172 -15.15 -11.86 -27.41
N ARG A 173 -14.33 -12.76 -27.98
CA ARG A 173 -14.07 -14.08 -27.41
C ARG A 173 -13.51 -14.01 -25.98
N TYR A 174 -12.65 -13.03 -25.70
CA TYR A 174 -12.13 -12.80 -24.34
C TYR A 174 -13.25 -12.47 -23.34
N PHE A 175 -14.28 -11.73 -23.76
CA PHE A 175 -15.44 -11.39 -22.94
C PHE A 175 -16.55 -12.45 -22.97
N GLY A 176 -16.33 -13.59 -23.63
CA GLY A 176 -17.30 -14.68 -23.72
C GLY A 176 -18.35 -14.48 -24.82
N GLU A 177 -18.10 -13.59 -25.78
CA GLU A 177 -18.95 -13.34 -26.94
C GLU A 177 -18.33 -13.89 -28.23
N GLU A 178 -19.16 -14.29 -29.18
CA GLU A 178 -18.71 -14.73 -30.50
C GLU A 178 -19.27 -13.85 -31.60
N LEU A 179 -18.46 -13.61 -32.63
CA LEU A 179 -18.87 -12.94 -33.85
C LEU A 179 -18.61 -13.89 -35.02
N GLU A 180 -19.68 -14.33 -35.68
CA GLU A 180 -19.63 -15.38 -36.70
C GLU A 180 -18.71 -15.05 -37.88
N ARG A 181 -18.60 -13.75 -38.22
CA ARG A 181 -17.80 -13.27 -39.36
C ARG A 181 -16.80 -12.21 -38.91
N PRO A 182 -15.65 -12.07 -39.60
CA PRO A 182 -14.75 -10.95 -39.38
C PRO A 182 -15.48 -9.61 -39.45
N CYS A 183 -15.11 -8.65 -38.60
CA CYS A 183 -15.85 -7.39 -38.46
C CYS A 183 -15.82 -6.48 -39.70
N GLY A 184 -14.89 -6.73 -40.63
CA GLY A 184 -14.74 -5.95 -41.86
C GLY A 184 -14.23 -4.51 -41.68
N ARG A 185 -13.84 -4.11 -40.46
CA ARG A 185 -13.50 -2.70 -40.12
C ARG A 185 -12.23 -2.51 -39.31
N CYS A 186 -11.74 -3.55 -38.63
CA CYS A 186 -10.49 -3.46 -37.88
C CYS A 186 -9.30 -3.42 -38.84
N SER A 187 -8.15 -2.97 -38.36
CA SER A 187 -6.92 -2.89 -39.16
C SER A 187 -6.54 -4.22 -39.81
N ALA A 188 -6.75 -5.35 -39.13
CA ALA A 188 -6.56 -6.68 -39.74
C ALA A 188 -7.54 -6.94 -40.90
N CYS A 189 -8.83 -6.64 -40.73
CA CYS A 189 -9.83 -6.85 -41.78
C CYS A 189 -9.67 -5.89 -42.98
N ASN A 190 -9.32 -4.62 -42.74
CA ASN A 190 -9.27 -3.60 -43.80
C ASN A 190 -8.21 -3.88 -44.87
N VAL A 191 -7.13 -4.58 -44.52
CA VAL A 191 -6.03 -4.88 -45.46
C VAL A 191 -5.88 -6.39 -45.73
N ALA A 192 -6.79 -7.21 -45.19
CA ALA A 192 -6.82 -8.65 -45.39
C ALA A 192 -7.08 -9.03 -46.86
N GLU A 193 -8.04 -8.36 -47.52
CA GLU A 193 -8.40 -8.66 -48.92
C GLU A 193 -7.27 -8.33 -49.92
N GLN A 194 -6.33 -7.46 -49.52
CA GLN A 194 -5.19 -7.05 -50.34
C GLN A 194 -3.94 -7.90 -50.07
N GLY A 195 -3.98 -8.83 -49.12
CA GLY A 195 -2.81 -9.61 -48.69
C GLY A 195 -1.71 -8.76 -48.04
N LEU A 196 -2.03 -7.52 -47.65
CA LEU A 196 -1.06 -6.55 -47.13
C LEU A 196 -1.00 -6.54 -45.60
N PHE A 197 -1.83 -7.35 -44.92
CA PHE A 197 -1.79 -7.41 -43.47
C PHE A 197 -0.47 -8.02 -42.99
N LYS A 198 0.31 -7.20 -42.30
CA LYS A 198 1.43 -7.66 -41.49
C LYS A 198 0.99 -7.55 -40.04
N PRO A 199 0.85 -8.66 -39.30
CA PRO A 199 0.57 -8.58 -37.87
C PRO A 199 1.64 -7.73 -37.22
N LEU A 200 1.24 -6.92 -36.25
CA LEU A 200 2.22 -6.25 -35.41
C LEU A 200 3.07 -7.34 -34.76
N GLN A 201 4.39 -7.18 -34.82
CA GLN A 201 5.30 -7.98 -34.04
C GLN A 201 5.81 -7.06 -32.95
N LEU A 202 5.50 -7.37 -31.70
CA LEU A 202 6.09 -6.64 -30.60
C LEU A 202 7.60 -6.90 -30.66
N PRO A 203 8.44 -5.88 -30.45
CA PRO A 203 9.86 -6.11 -30.36
C PRO A 203 10.09 -7.14 -29.26
N HIS A 204 10.73 -8.27 -29.60
CA HIS A 204 11.16 -9.21 -28.59
C HIS A 204 11.95 -8.42 -27.55
N ARG A 205 11.62 -8.60 -26.26
CA ARG A 205 12.33 -7.92 -25.18
C ARG A 205 13.82 -8.17 -25.38
N GLN A 206 14.55 -7.15 -25.80
CA GLN A 206 16.00 -7.16 -25.87
C GLN A 206 16.51 -6.92 -24.45
N SER A 207 16.22 -7.83 -23.52
CA SER A 207 17.08 -7.89 -22.34
C SER A 207 18.36 -8.51 -22.86
N GLU A 208 19.41 -7.71 -23.08
CA GLU A 208 20.74 -8.27 -22.98
C GLU A 208 20.73 -9.04 -21.65
N LYS A 209 20.84 -10.37 -21.72
CA LYS A 209 20.85 -11.19 -20.51
C LYS A 209 22.06 -10.72 -19.73
N THR A 210 21.86 -9.84 -18.76
CA THR A 210 22.92 -9.43 -17.86
C THR A 210 23.46 -10.72 -17.25
N ASP A 211 24.76 -10.94 -17.40
CA ASP A 211 25.40 -12.15 -16.93
C ASP A 211 25.01 -12.38 -15.46
N PRO A 212 24.46 -13.55 -15.09
CA PRO A 212 24.15 -13.89 -13.71
C PRO A 212 25.31 -13.62 -12.73
N ALA A 213 26.56 -13.70 -13.17
CA ALA A 213 27.73 -13.34 -12.38
C ALA A 213 27.78 -11.84 -12.03
N ILE A 214 27.43 -10.96 -12.99
CA ILE A 214 27.34 -9.51 -12.77
C ILE A 214 26.20 -9.20 -11.79
N ILE A 215 25.03 -9.82 -11.99
CA ILE A 215 23.89 -9.65 -11.07
C ILE A 215 24.29 -10.09 -9.65
N PHE A 216 24.96 -11.24 -9.52
CA PHE A 216 25.42 -11.74 -8.23
C PHE A 216 26.44 -10.80 -7.55
N ALA A 217 27.37 -10.24 -8.32
CA ALA A 217 28.32 -9.26 -7.80
C ALA A 217 27.61 -8.00 -7.25
N ILE A 218 26.63 -7.47 -7.99
CA ILE A 218 25.80 -6.33 -7.55
C ILE A 218 25.04 -6.68 -6.27
N VAL A 219 24.42 -7.87 -6.22
CA VAL A 219 23.70 -8.38 -5.03
C VAL A 219 24.63 -8.50 -3.82
N LYS A 220 25.87 -8.95 -4.01
CA LYS A 220 26.87 -9.04 -2.94
C LYS A 220 27.24 -7.65 -2.42
N THR A 221 27.50 -6.69 -3.30
CA THR A 221 27.84 -5.31 -2.94
C THR A 221 26.77 -4.67 -2.06
N ILE A 222 25.52 -4.65 -2.53
CA ILE A 222 24.42 -3.98 -1.82
C ILE A 222 24.04 -4.68 -0.52
N ARG A 223 24.19 -6.02 -0.43
CA ARG A 223 24.03 -6.74 0.85
C ARG A 223 25.10 -6.36 1.86
N GLY A 224 26.34 -6.12 1.41
CA GLY A 224 27.43 -5.64 2.26
C GLY A 224 27.17 -4.28 2.91
N GLU A 225 26.29 -3.46 2.35
CA GLU A 225 25.89 -2.16 2.92
C GLU A 225 24.86 -2.28 4.06
N ASN A 226 24.30 -3.47 4.31
CA ASN A 226 23.43 -3.77 5.46
C ASN A 226 22.18 -2.86 5.62
N HIS A 227 21.58 -2.45 4.50
CA HIS A 227 20.33 -1.69 4.52
C HIS A 227 19.17 -2.50 5.09
N GLN A 228 18.59 -2.04 6.20
CA GLN A 228 17.44 -2.70 6.85
C GLN A 228 16.22 -2.86 5.91
N ALA A 229 16.05 -1.95 4.96
CA ALA A 229 14.97 -1.98 3.97
C ALA A 229 15.17 -3.02 2.86
N LEU A 230 16.34 -3.67 2.77
CA LEU A 230 16.73 -4.60 1.69
C LEU A 230 17.10 -6.00 2.21
N ILE A 231 16.67 -6.37 3.43
CA ILE A 231 17.03 -7.65 4.04
C ILE A 231 16.44 -8.84 3.27
N GLN A 232 15.17 -8.76 2.87
CA GLN A 232 14.50 -9.85 2.17
C GLN A 232 14.88 -9.84 0.69
N SER A 233 15.09 -11.02 0.10
CA SER A 233 15.47 -11.17 -1.31
C SER A 233 14.54 -10.44 -2.27
N ARG A 234 13.22 -10.45 -2.00
CA ARG A 234 12.23 -9.76 -2.83
C ARG A 234 12.30 -8.24 -2.70
N GLN A 235 12.64 -7.70 -1.52
CA GLN A 235 12.89 -6.26 -1.34
C GLN A 235 14.12 -5.83 -2.13
N LEU A 236 15.19 -6.63 -2.05
CA LEU A 236 16.42 -6.39 -2.77
C LEU A 236 16.20 -6.44 -4.30
N ALA A 237 15.54 -7.49 -4.80
CA ALA A 237 15.23 -7.63 -6.22
C ALA A 237 14.38 -6.45 -6.73
N ARG A 238 13.39 -6.01 -5.95
CA ARG A 238 12.58 -4.82 -6.27
C ARG A 238 13.45 -3.57 -6.39
N PHE A 239 14.31 -3.33 -5.41
CA PHE A 239 15.24 -2.19 -5.43
C PHE A 239 16.14 -2.19 -6.67
N LEU A 240 16.77 -3.33 -6.99
CA LEU A 240 17.65 -3.46 -8.15
C LEU A 240 16.89 -3.31 -9.48
N CYS A 241 15.62 -3.75 -9.54
CA CYS A 241 14.76 -3.58 -10.71
C CYS A 241 14.02 -2.22 -10.75
N GLY A 242 14.31 -1.29 -9.84
CA GLY A 242 13.68 0.05 -9.82
C GLY A 242 12.24 0.07 -9.31
N ILE A 243 11.77 -1.00 -8.68
CA ILE A 243 10.43 -1.12 -8.14
C ILE A 243 10.41 -0.60 -6.70
N ASN A 244 9.87 0.60 -6.51
CA ASN A 244 9.82 1.23 -5.19
C ASN A 244 8.94 0.47 -4.18
N SER A 245 9.34 0.48 -2.90
CA SER A 245 8.62 -0.05 -1.73
C SER A 245 8.52 0.99 -0.59
N PRO A 246 7.54 0.88 0.32
CA PRO A 246 7.40 1.81 1.45
C PRO A 246 8.67 2.00 2.29
N GLN A 247 9.36 0.92 2.67
CA GLN A 247 10.60 1.00 3.45
C GLN A 247 11.74 1.58 2.62
N ALA A 248 11.91 1.17 1.36
CA ALA A 248 12.96 1.72 0.49
C ALA A 248 12.78 3.23 0.27
N SER A 249 11.54 3.69 0.09
CA SER A 249 11.21 5.12 0.03
C SER A 249 11.57 5.86 1.32
N ARG A 250 11.20 5.29 2.48
CA ARG A 250 11.48 5.90 3.79
C ARG A 250 12.98 5.99 4.08
N ALA A 251 13.73 4.97 3.67
CA ALA A 251 15.19 4.92 3.74
C ALA A 251 15.88 5.78 2.66
N ARG A 252 15.10 6.46 1.78
CA ARG A 252 15.61 7.33 0.70
C ARG A 252 16.50 6.60 -0.30
N LEU A 253 16.31 5.30 -0.47
CA LEU A 253 17.12 4.45 -1.35
C LEU A 253 16.88 4.71 -2.84
N GLY A 254 15.82 5.44 -3.22
CA GLY A 254 15.57 5.79 -4.63
C GLY A 254 16.65 6.68 -5.27
N ARG A 255 17.58 7.25 -4.48
CA ARG A 255 18.74 7.99 -4.99
C ARG A 255 20.05 7.18 -4.95
N HIS A 256 19.99 5.94 -4.48
CA HIS A 256 21.16 5.08 -4.41
C HIS A 256 21.65 4.73 -5.83
N PRO A 257 22.97 4.70 -6.11
CA PRO A 257 23.49 4.39 -7.45
C PRO A 257 23.05 3.02 -7.99
N LEU A 258 22.83 2.05 -7.11
CA LEU A 258 22.36 0.70 -7.48
C LEU A 258 20.82 0.58 -7.59
N PHE A 259 20.07 1.63 -7.30
CA PHE A 259 18.62 1.61 -7.52
C PHE A 259 18.34 1.54 -9.03
N ALA A 260 17.49 0.61 -9.45
CA ALA A 260 17.20 0.35 -10.86
C ALA A 260 18.41 -0.09 -11.73
N ALA A 261 19.55 -0.48 -11.13
CA ALA A 261 20.72 -0.94 -11.87
C ALA A 261 20.49 -2.19 -12.74
N LEU A 262 19.41 -2.94 -12.46
CA LEU A 262 18.98 -4.12 -13.19
C LEU A 262 17.55 -3.97 -13.75
N ALA A 263 17.12 -2.74 -14.07
CA ALA A 263 15.77 -2.47 -14.59
C ALA A 263 15.43 -3.26 -15.88
N ASP A 264 16.43 -3.52 -16.71
CA ASP A 264 16.27 -4.25 -17.97
C ASP A 264 16.35 -5.78 -17.81
N SER A 265 16.77 -6.26 -16.63
CA SER A 265 16.81 -7.70 -16.33
C SER A 265 15.42 -8.23 -15.96
N PRO A 266 15.07 -9.48 -16.32
CA PRO A 266 13.85 -10.11 -15.85
C PRO A 266 13.80 -10.20 -14.32
N PHE A 267 12.73 -9.68 -13.71
CA PHE A 267 12.58 -9.66 -12.25
C PHE A 267 12.76 -11.04 -11.60
N ALA A 268 12.23 -12.10 -12.22
CA ALA A 268 12.37 -13.47 -11.73
C ALA A 268 13.84 -13.91 -11.66
N THR A 269 14.65 -13.60 -12.68
CA THR A 269 16.08 -13.90 -12.71
C THR A 269 16.83 -13.17 -11.60
N VAL A 270 16.54 -11.87 -11.40
CA VAL A 270 17.14 -11.09 -10.33
C VAL A 270 16.74 -11.64 -8.96
N LEU A 271 15.46 -11.99 -8.77
CA LEU A 271 14.94 -12.57 -7.54
C LEU A 271 15.59 -13.92 -7.21
N ASP A 272 15.74 -14.80 -8.19
CA ASP A 272 16.40 -16.10 -8.01
C ASP A 272 17.84 -15.93 -7.54
N ILE A 273 18.57 -14.96 -8.10
CA ILE A 273 19.94 -14.66 -7.67
C ILE A 273 19.94 -14.02 -6.27
N CYS A 274 18.99 -13.14 -5.95
CA CYS A 274 18.83 -12.61 -4.60
C CYS A 274 18.51 -13.72 -3.59
N ASN A 275 17.86 -14.82 -3.98
CA ASN A 275 17.59 -15.94 -3.07
C ASN A 275 18.81 -16.80 -2.76
N LYS A 276 19.89 -16.70 -3.56
CA LYS A 276 21.11 -17.46 -3.31
C LYS A 276 21.81 -16.94 -2.03
N PRO A 277 22.34 -17.84 -1.19
CA PRO A 277 23.20 -17.45 -0.08
C PRO A 277 24.46 -16.77 -0.63
N ILE A 278 24.96 -15.76 0.07
CA ILE A 278 26.32 -15.28 -0.17
C ILE A 278 27.23 -16.22 0.59
N GLU A 279 27.93 -17.10 -0.12
CA GLU A 279 29.03 -17.84 0.49
C GLU A 279 30.14 -16.84 0.83
N ASN A 280 30.52 -16.81 2.11
CA ASN A 280 31.67 -16.07 2.58
C ASN A 280 32.92 -16.87 2.21
N THR A 281 33.51 -16.59 1.06
CA THR A 281 34.95 -16.79 0.82
C THR A 281 35.73 -15.66 1.48
#